data_AF-A0A7G5GP00-F1
#
_entry.id   AF-A0A7G5GP00-F1
#
_cell.length_a   1.000
_cell.length_b   1.000
_cell.length_c   1.000
_cell.angle_alpha   90.00
_cell.angle_beta   90.00
_cell.angle_gamma   90.00
#
_symmetry.space_group_name_H-M   'P 1'
#
loop_
_entity.id
_entity.type
_entity.pdbx_description
1 polymer ?
#
loop_
_entity_poly.entity_id
_entity_poly.type
_entity_poly.pdbx_seq_one_letter_code
_entity_poly.pdbx_strand_id
1 'polypeptide(L)'
;MTATRTTTLSEIVPNRVDGYEWDKDHLHRAIPYRALRPSGAFLSTVLDLAKWDAALYTTKFLTEASQKQMLTPFVLKDGTPYPYGLGWRVDSFQGTQWVHHGGSLPGFRTEYARFPQANLSVIILTNGEEANPETIAKEIASLYLRAATGKPVSGK
;
A
#
# COMPACT_ATOMS: atom_id res chain seq x y z
N MET A 1 -5.12 -6.21 15.19
CA MET A 1 -4.17 -5.15 14.83
C MET A 1 -3.89 -4.38 16.10
N THR A 2 -2.73 -4.55 16.72
CA THR A 2 -2.41 -4.00 18.06
C THR A 2 -1.37 -2.88 18.04
N ALA A 3 -0.66 -2.72 16.93
CA ALA A 3 0.33 -1.67 16.70
C ALA A 3 -0.18 -0.57 15.77
N THR A 4 -1.23 -0.83 14.96
CA THR A 4 -1.84 0.20 14.10
C THR A 4 -2.47 1.33 14.91
N ARG A 5 -2.11 2.57 14.58
CA ARG A 5 -2.58 3.77 15.30
C ARG A 5 -2.41 5.05 14.50
N THR A 6 -3.09 6.11 14.92
CA THR A 6 -2.82 7.47 14.44
C THR A 6 -1.54 8.03 15.07
N THR A 7 -0.88 8.96 14.38
CA THR A 7 0.19 9.76 14.99
C THR A 7 -0.39 10.76 15.99
N THR A 8 0.35 11.03 17.06
CA THR A 8 -0.01 12.04 18.08
C THR A 8 1.12 13.07 18.22
N LEU A 9 0.84 14.19 18.90
CA LEU A 9 1.81 15.29 19.07
C LEU A 9 2.83 15.08 20.19
N SER A 10 2.61 14.14 21.10
CA SER A 10 3.46 14.03 22.31
C SER A 10 3.84 12.60 22.65
N GLU A 11 3.16 11.60 22.11
CA GLU A 11 3.38 10.23 22.53
C GLU A 11 4.60 9.61 21.84
N ILE A 12 5.46 9.00 22.65
CA ILE A 12 6.55 8.16 22.16
C ILE A 12 5.96 6.80 21.79
N VAL A 13 6.18 6.37 20.55
CA VAL A 13 5.71 5.08 20.05
C VAL A 13 6.88 4.10 20.08
N PRO A 14 6.86 3.06 20.94
CA PRO A 14 7.91 2.05 20.96
C PRO A 14 8.09 1.40 19.60
N ASN A 15 9.35 1.14 19.21
CA ASN A 15 9.72 0.51 17.94
C ASN A 15 9.30 1.28 16.67
N ARG A 16 8.92 2.56 16.80
CA ARG A 16 8.74 3.43 15.62
C ARG A 16 10.10 3.78 15.05
N VAL A 17 10.31 3.45 13.78
CA VAL A 17 11.49 3.86 13.02
C VAL A 17 11.41 5.34 12.64
N ASP A 18 12.56 5.99 12.53
CA ASP A 18 12.67 7.31 11.90
C ASP A 18 12.68 7.20 10.38
N GLY A 19 12.21 8.26 9.71
CA GLY A 19 12.29 8.39 8.26
C GLY A 19 13.60 9.07 7.88
N TYR A 20 14.13 8.72 6.71
CA TYR A 20 15.40 9.22 6.22
C TYR A 20 15.30 9.68 4.76
N GLU A 21 16.08 10.70 4.43
CA GLU A 21 16.21 11.23 3.07
C GLU A 21 17.69 11.53 2.83
N TRP A 22 18.11 11.57 1.56
CA TRP A 22 19.47 11.92 1.18
C TRP A 22 19.58 13.41 0.82
N ASP A 23 20.56 14.10 1.40
CA ASP A 23 21.09 15.36 0.87
C ASP A 23 22.45 15.09 0.22
N LYS A 24 22.45 15.06 -1.11
CA LYS A 24 23.59 14.61 -1.93
C LYS A 24 24.03 13.20 -1.50
N ASP A 25 25.22 13.08 -0.92
CA ASP A 25 25.82 11.80 -0.49
C ASP A 25 25.66 11.54 1.02
N HIS A 26 24.84 12.34 1.72
CA HIS A 26 24.64 12.20 3.17
C HIS A 26 23.20 11.78 3.49
N LEU A 27 23.06 10.68 4.23
CA LEU A 27 21.78 10.25 4.77
C LEU A 27 21.49 11.01 6.07
N HIS A 28 20.37 11.71 6.14
CA HIS A 28 19.91 12.36 7.36
C HIS A 28 18.46 12.00 7.68
N ARG A 29 18.07 12.27 8.92
CA ARG A 29 16.70 12.05 9.38
C ARG A 29 15.79 13.10 8.72
N ALA A 30 14.73 12.64 8.05
CA ALA A 30 13.73 13.51 7.45
C ALA A 30 12.90 14.23 8.54
N ILE A 31 12.24 15.32 8.14
CA ILE A 31 11.37 16.07 9.06
C ILE A 31 10.23 15.16 9.52
N PRO A 32 10.01 14.99 10.84
CA PRO A 32 8.99 14.09 11.35
C PRO A 32 7.60 14.68 11.08
N TYR A 33 6.99 14.28 9.97
CA TYR A 33 5.65 14.71 9.63
C TYR A 33 4.63 13.97 10.51
N ARG A 34 3.73 14.75 11.11
CA ARG A 34 2.65 14.24 11.97
C ARG A 34 1.34 14.74 11.36
N ALA A 35 0.67 13.90 10.59
CA ALA A 35 -0.65 14.26 10.06
C ALA A 35 -1.74 13.84 11.05
N LEU A 36 -2.36 14.83 11.69
CA LEU A 36 -3.51 14.62 12.59
C LEU A 36 -4.84 14.45 11.83
N ARG A 37 -4.79 14.26 10.50
CA ARG A 37 -5.96 14.27 9.61
C ARG A 37 -6.05 12.95 8.85
N PRO A 38 -7.26 12.49 8.47
CA PRO A 38 -7.49 11.11 8.02
C PRO A 38 -6.94 10.78 6.62
N SER A 39 -6.15 11.67 6.02
CA SER A 39 -5.53 11.43 4.71
C SER A 39 -4.20 10.65 4.78
N GLY A 40 -3.60 10.49 5.96
CA GLY A 40 -2.29 9.83 6.10
C GLY A 40 -1.73 9.85 7.52
N ALA A 41 -0.43 9.57 7.65
CA ALA A 41 0.32 9.48 8.92
C ALA A 41 -0.28 8.53 9.97
N PHE A 42 -0.88 7.45 9.51
CA PHE A 42 -1.08 6.26 10.34
C PHE A 42 0.24 5.53 10.50
N LEU A 43 0.49 5.01 11.69
CA LEU A 43 1.57 4.09 11.96
C LEU A 43 1.02 2.68 11.95
N SER A 44 1.76 1.75 11.36
CA SER A 44 1.40 0.34 11.34
C SER A 44 2.65 -0.53 11.20
N THR A 45 2.44 -1.84 11.20
CA THR A 45 3.45 -2.85 10.86
C THR A 45 2.93 -3.71 9.72
N VAL A 46 3.84 -4.37 8.99
CA VAL A 46 3.44 -5.32 7.94
C VAL A 46 2.54 -6.44 8.48
N LEU A 47 2.75 -6.88 9.73
CA LEU A 47 1.95 -7.93 10.36
C LEU A 47 0.52 -7.47 10.67
N ASP A 48 0.33 -6.22 11.08
CA ASP A 48 -1.01 -5.69 11.29
C ASP A 48 -1.72 -5.36 9.97
N LEU A 49 -0.99 -4.86 8.97
CA LEU A 49 -1.57 -4.66 7.63
C LEU A 49 -1.93 -6.00 6.96
N ALA A 50 -1.20 -7.09 7.21
CA ALA A 50 -1.58 -8.42 6.75
C ALA A 50 -2.88 -8.92 7.41
N LYS A 51 -3.11 -8.62 8.69
CA LYS A 51 -4.38 -8.92 9.37
C LYS A 51 -5.53 -8.08 8.80
N TRP A 52 -5.26 -6.80 8.49
CA TRP A 52 -6.22 -5.94 7.80
C TRP A 52 -6.58 -6.49 6.42
N ASP A 53 -5.58 -6.90 5.65
CA ASP A 53 -5.77 -7.51 4.33
C ASP A 53 -6.68 -8.75 4.40
N ALA A 54 -6.36 -9.68 5.31
CA ALA A 54 -7.14 -10.89 5.51
C ALA A 54 -8.60 -10.56 5.89
N ALA A 55 -8.83 -9.51 6.69
CA ALA A 55 -10.18 -9.08 7.06
C ALA A 55 -10.99 -8.58 5.86
N LEU A 56 -10.35 -7.95 4.87
CA LEU A 56 -10.98 -7.45 3.64
C LEU A 56 -11.46 -8.57 2.71
N TYR A 57 -11.05 -9.81 2.91
CA TYR A 57 -11.60 -10.99 2.21
C TYR A 57 -12.81 -11.60 2.93
N THR A 58 -13.23 -11.03 4.05
CA THR A 58 -14.36 -11.52 4.85
C THR A 58 -15.47 -10.48 4.93
N THR A 59 -16.70 -10.93 5.16
CA THR A 59 -17.86 -10.05 5.35
C THR A 59 -18.10 -9.67 6.82
N LYS A 60 -17.12 -9.92 7.70
CA LYS A 60 -17.25 -9.68 9.14
C LYS A 60 -17.33 -8.20 9.51
N PHE A 61 -16.72 -7.32 8.70
CA PHE A 61 -16.66 -5.88 8.96
C PHE A 61 -17.25 -5.05 7.81
N LEU A 62 -16.99 -5.43 6.56
CA LEU A 62 -17.60 -4.81 5.38
C LEU A 62 -18.59 -5.79 4.74
N THR A 63 -19.77 -5.32 4.38
CA THR A 63 -20.68 -6.11 3.54
C THR A 63 -20.07 -6.32 2.15
N GLU A 64 -20.50 -7.34 1.42
CA GLU A 64 -20.08 -7.56 0.02
C GLU A 64 -20.37 -6.32 -0.85
N ALA A 65 -21.50 -5.65 -0.61
CA ALA A 65 -21.86 -4.41 -1.29
C ALA A 65 -20.85 -3.28 -1.01
N SER A 66 -20.44 -3.12 0.25
CA SER A 66 -19.42 -2.14 0.64
C SER A 66 -18.05 -2.47 0.06
N GLN A 67 -17.65 -3.75 0.02
CA GLN A 67 -16.40 -4.17 -0.61
C GLN A 67 -16.40 -3.88 -2.11
N LYS A 68 -17.51 -4.20 -2.80
CA LYS A 68 -17.67 -3.89 -4.22
C LYS A 68 -17.58 -2.38 -4.46
N GLN A 69 -18.29 -1.58 -3.67
CA GLN A 69 -18.27 -0.11 -3.79
C GLN A 69 -16.85 0.43 -3.56
N MET A 70 -16.12 -0.10 -2.57
CA MET A 70 -14.75 0.31 -2.26
C MET A 70 -13.82 0.16 -3.46
N LEU A 71 -14.01 -0.89 -4.27
CA LEU A 71 -13.16 -1.23 -5.41
C LEU A 71 -13.75 -0.83 -6.77
N THR A 72 -14.87 -0.10 -6.78
CA THR A 72 -15.49 0.36 -8.04
C THR A 72 -14.84 1.69 -8.47
N PRO A 73 -14.21 1.76 -9.66
CA PRO A 73 -13.65 3.01 -10.16
C PRO A 73 -14.72 4.07 -10.39
N PHE A 74 -14.41 5.32 -10.07
CA PHE A 74 -15.30 6.45 -10.37
C PHE A 74 -15.29 6.84 -11.85
N VAL A 75 -16.36 7.51 -12.28
CA VAL A 75 -16.47 8.15 -13.59
C VAL A 75 -16.49 9.66 -13.37
N LEU A 76 -15.64 10.39 -14.09
CA LEU A 76 -15.56 11.84 -14.03
C LEU A 76 -16.80 12.49 -14.65
N LYS A 77 -16.98 13.79 -14.42
CA LYS A 77 -18.16 14.53 -14.93
C LYS A 77 -18.29 14.51 -16.45
N ASP A 78 -17.19 14.32 -17.17
CA ASP A 78 -17.13 14.24 -18.62
C ASP A 78 -17.34 12.81 -19.17
N GLY A 79 -17.62 11.83 -18.30
CA GLY A 79 -17.78 10.42 -18.67
C GLY A 79 -16.49 9.60 -18.69
N THR A 80 -15.33 10.21 -18.44
CA THR A 80 -14.04 9.52 -18.44
C THR A 80 -13.92 8.60 -17.22
N PRO A 81 -13.61 7.31 -17.38
CA PRO A 81 -13.29 6.43 -16.25
C PRO A 81 -12.01 6.89 -15.54
N TYR A 82 -12.02 6.91 -14.21
CA TYR A 82 -10.85 7.20 -13.40
C TYR A 82 -10.53 5.96 -12.53
N PRO A 83 -9.31 5.38 -12.61
CA PRO A 83 -8.97 4.10 -11.98
C PRO A 83 -8.74 4.23 -10.47
N TYR A 84 -9.71 4.79 -9.76
CA TYR A 84 -9.67 5.02 -8.33
C TYR A 84 -11.06 4.81 -7.73
N GLY A 85 -11.15 3.99 -6.68
CA GLY A 85 -12.33 3.75 -5.86
C GLY A 85 -12.26 4.50 -4.52
N LEU A 86 -12.81 3.92 -3.46
CA LEU A 86 -12.75 4.54 -2.12
C LEU A 86 -11.40 4.22 -1.46
N GLY A 87 -10.40 5.07 -1.72
CA GLY A 87 -9.07 4.96 -1.11
C GLY A 87 -8.16 3.92 -1.76
N TRP A 88 -8.47 3.48 -2.98
CA TRP A 88 -7.71 2.47 -3.73
C TRP A 88 -7.61 2.87 -5.20
N ARG A 89 -6.42 2.76 -5.78
CA ARG A 89 -6.25 2.63 -7.23
C ARG A 89 -6.71 1.25 -7.67
N VAL A 90 -7.33 1.17 -8.84
CA VAL A 90 -7.86 -0.07 -9.41
C VAL A 90 -7.35 -0.18 -10.83
N ASP A 91 -6.18 -0.81 -10.97
CA ASP A 91 -5.42 -0.93 -12.20
C ASP A 91 -5.33 -2.40 -12.65
N SER A 92 -4.48 -2.67 -13.63
CA SER A 92 -4.10 -4.01 -14.08
C SER A 92 -2.58 -4.14 -14.15
N PHE A 93 -2.07 -5.29 -13.72
CA PHE A 93 -0.67 -5.64 -13.83
C PHE A 93 -0.55 -7.11 -14.27
N GLN A 94 0.17 -7.34 -15.38
CA GLN A 94 0.27 -8.67 -16.03
C GLN A 94 -1.10 -9.33 -16.31
N GLY A 95 -2.10 -8.52 -16.68
CA GLY A 95 -3.45 -9.00 -16.96
C GLY A 95 -4.27 -9.39 -15.73
N THR A 96 -3.73 -9.21 -14.51
CA THR A 96 -4.43 -9.43 -13.25
C THR A 96 -4.86 -8.08 -12.66
N GLN A 97 -6.05 -8.00 -12.06
CA GLN A 97 -6.47 -6.79 -11.37
C GLN A 97 -5.49 -6.46 -10.25
N TRP A 98 -5.02 -5.23 -10.23
CA TRP A 98 -4.08 -4.72 -9.26
C TRP A 98 -4.74 -3.57 -8.50
N VAL A 99 -5.17 -3.87 -7.27
CA VAL A 99 -5.82 -2.92 -6.37
C VAL A 99 -4.76 -2.42 -5.40
N HIS A 100 -4.46 -1.12 -5.39
CA HIS A 100 -3.31 -0.65 -4.62
C HIS A 100 -3.44 0.76 -4.09
N HIS A 101 -2.59 1.09 -3.12
CA HIS A 101 -2.42 2.46 -2.69
C HIS A 101 -0.99 2.68 -2.16
N GLY A 102 -0.31 3.64 -2.77
CA GLY A 102 0.97 4.13 -2.30
C GLY A 102 0.83 5.10 -1.12
N GLY A 103 1.91 5.30 -0.38
CA GLY A 103 1.97 6.29 0.68
C GLY A 103 3.29 7.04 0.65
N SER A 104 3.23 8.33 0.94
CA SER A 104 4.38 9.22 0.90
C SER A 104 4.28 10.25 2.01
N LEU A 105 5.32 10.31 2.83
CA LEU A 105 5.63 11.37 3.79
C LEU A 105 7.15 11.54 3.78
N PRO A 106 7.68 12.70 4.24
CA PRO A 106 9.13 12.90 4.34
C PRO A 106 9.82 11.73 5.05
N GLY A 107 10.74 11.08 4.34
CA GLY A 107 11.52 9.94 4.79
C GLY A 107 10.78 8.60 4.82
N PHE A 108 9.60 8.51 4.21
CA PHE A 108 8.81 7.28 4.14
C PHE A 108 8.17 7.09 2.78
N ARG A 109 8.25 5.85 2.28
CA ARG A 109 7.52 5.40 1.10
C ARG A 109 6.87 4.06 1.42
N THR A 110 5.64 3.88 0.99
CA THR A 110 4.92 2.62 1.20
C THR A 110 4.16 2.23 -0.04
N GLU A 111 3.94 0.92 -0.19
CA GLU A 111 3.01 0.37 -1.16
C GLU A 111 2.21 -0.76 -0.52
N TYR A 112 0.91 -0.75 -0.75
CA TYR A 112 0.04 -1.87 -0.45
C TYR A 112 -0.68 -2.29 -1.72
N ALA A 113 -0.20 -3.39 -2.32
CA ALA A 113 -0.71 -3.96 -3.55
C ALA A 113 -1.50 -5.26 -3.26
N ARG A 114 -2.70 -5.36 -3.81
CA ARG A 114 -3.60 -6.52 -3.70
C ARG A 114 -3.94 -7.05 -5.08
N PHE A 115 -3.96 -8.37 -5.21
CA PHE A 115 -4.36 -9.13 -6.39
C PHE A 115 -5.45 -10.13 -5.99
N PRO A 116 -6.71 -9.68 -5.81
CA PRO A 116 -7.75 -10.51 -5.21
C PRO A 116 -8.00 -11.84 -5.94
N GLN A 117 -7.92 -11.86 -7.27
CA GLN A 117 -8.11 -13.06 -8.09
C GLN A 117 -7.02 -14.11 -7.87
N ALA A 118 -5.82 -13.68 -7.46
CA ALA A 118 -4.69 -14.54 -7.18
C ALA A 118 -4.52 -14.86 -5.69
N ASN A 119 -5.43 -14.35 -4.83
CA ASN A 119 -5.32 -14.44 -3.37
C ASN A 119 -3.93 -14.01 -2.87
N LEU A 120 -3.41 -12.92 -3.44
CA LEU A 120 -2.05 -12.42 -3.19
C LEU A 120 -2.11 -10.94 -2.77
N SER A 121 -1.33 -10.61 -1.76
CA SER A 121 -1.09 -9.22 -1.35
C SER A 121 0.39 -9.02 -1.06
N VAL A 122 0.92 -7.86 -1.45
CA VAL A 122 2.30 -7.44 -1.21
C VAL A 122 2.27 -6.09 -0.51
N ILE A 123 2.89 -6.03 0.67
CA ILE A 123 2.91 -4.85 1.53
C ILE A 123 4.37 -4.47 1.77
N ILE A 124 4.75 -3.28 1.30
CA ILE A 124 6.11 -2.75 1.43
C ILE A 124 6.05 -1.46 2.24
N LEU A 125 6.80 -1.42 3.35
CA LEU A 125 6.98 -0.23 4.17
C LEU A 125 8.46 0.11 4.18
N THR A 126 8.83 1.33 3.80
CA THR A 126 10.22 1.80 3.83
C THR A 126 10.33 3.09 4.63
N ASN A 127 11.52 3.33 5.17
CA ASN A 127 11.89 4.54 5.88
C ASN A 127 12.94 5.36 5.11
N GLY A 128 12.86 5.33 3.78
CA GLY A 128 13.70 6.10 2.86
C GLY A 128 12.86 6.81 1.81
N GLU A 129 13.08 8.10 1.61
CA GLU A 129 12.35 8.98 0.68
C GLU A 129 12.47 8.53 -0.78
N GLU A 130 13.62 7.96 -1.14
CA GLU A 130 14.03 7.57 -2.50
C GLU A 130 13.60 6.15 -2.85
N ALA A 131 13.06 5.40 -1.88
CA ALA A 131 12.60 4.05 -2.11
C ALA A 131 11.43 4.03 -3.11
N ASN A 132 11.43 3.02 -3.98
CA ASN A 132 10.34 2.77 -4.92
C ASN A 132 9.59 1.48 -4.54
N PRO A 133 8.73 1.53 -3.51
CA PRO A 133 8.03 0.34 -3.01
C PRO A 133 7.03 -0.23 -4.02
N GLU A 134 6.49 0.59 -4.93
CA GLU A 134 5.61 0.13 -6.01
C GLU A 134 6.35 -0.84 -6.94
N THR A 135 7.57 -0.48 -7.35
CA THR A 135 8.41 -1.35 -8.20
C THR A 135 8.76 -2.65 -7.47
N ILE A 136 9.20 -2.55 -6.22
CA ILE A 136 9.51 -3.72 -5.38
C ILE A 136 8.28 -4.64 -5.25
N ALA A 137 7.10 -4.06 -4.99
CA ALA A 137 5.86 -4.82 -4.86
C ALA A 137 5.49 -5.55 -6.16
N LYS A 138 5.62 -4.88 -7.31
CA LYS A 138 5.38 -5.47 -8.63
C LYS A 138 6.37 -6.59 -8.98
N GLU A 139 7.65 -6.42 -8.66
CA GLU A 139 8.67 -7.44 -8.91
C GLU A 139 8.41 -8.69 -8.07
N ILE A 140 8.10 -8.53 -6.78
CA ILE A 140 7.69 -9.62 -5.91
C ILE A 140 6.41 -10.28 -6.44
N ALA A 141 5.37 -9.50 -6.74
CA ALA A 141 4.11 -10.03 -7.26
C ALA A 141 4.31 -10.84 -8.55
N SER A 142 5.21 -10.40 -9.43
CA SER A 142 5.54 -11.10 -10.67
C SER A 142 6.05 -12.52 -10.43
N LEU A 143 6.80 -12.77 -9.35
CA LEU A 143 7.28 -14.12 -9.02
C LEU A 143 6.10 -15.07 -8.74
N TYR A 144 5.09 -14.59 -8.02
CA TYR A 144 3.92 -15.39 -7.64
C TYR A 144 2.89 -15.50 -8.76
N LEU A 145 2.63 -14.43 -9.51
CA LEU A 145 1.68 -14.44 -10.63
C LEU A 145 2.17 -15.30 -11.80
N ARG A 146 3.49 -15.34 -12.07
CA ARG A 146 4.07 -16.26 -13.06
C ARG A 146 3.92 -17.73 -12.63
N ALA A 147 4.17 -18.02 -11.36
CA ALA A 147 3.98 -19.37 -10.82
C ALA A 147 2.52 -19.83 -10.95
N ALA A 148 1.56 -18.93 -10.70
CA ALA A 148 0.13 -19.22 -10.85
C ALA A 148 -0.33 -19.41 -12.31
N THR A 149 0.36 -18.79 -13.28
CA THR A 149 0.01 -18.83 -14.71
C THR A 149 0.82 -19.83 -15.53
N GLY A 150 1.81 -20.50 -14.94
CA GLY A 150 2.66 -21.49 -15.60
C GLY A 150 3.59 -20.93 -16.70
N LYS A 151 3.73 -19.60 -16.81
CA LYS A 151 4.60 -18.97 -17.82
C LYS A 151 6.03 -18.80 -17.27
N PRO A 152 7.07 -19.34 -17.93
CA PRO A 152 8.45 -19.30 -17.43
C PRO A 152 9.02 -17.87 -17.43
N VAL A 153 10.02 -17.65 -16.56
CA VAL A 153 10.79 -16.40 -16.50
C VAL A 153 11.67 -16.30 -17.75
N SER A 154 11.37 -15.38 -18.67
CA SER A 154 12.34 -14.97 -19.68
C SER A 154 13.39 -14.11 -18.97
N GLY A 155 14.51 -14.73 -18.61
CA GLY A 155 15.67 -14.02 -18.08
C GLY A 155 16.16 -12.97 -19.07
N LYS A 156 16.56 -11.81 -18.54
CA LYS A 156 17.59 -10.98 -19.18
C LYS A 156 18.91 -11.29 -18.50
#